data_AF-A0A380P1S8-F1
#
_entry.id   AF-A0A380P1S8-F1
#
_cell.length_a   1.000
_cell.length_b   1.000
_cell.length_c   1.000
_cell.angle_alpha   90.00
_cell.angle_beta   90.00
_cell.angle_gamma   90.00
#
_symmetry.space_group_name_H-M   'P 1'
#
loop_
_entity.id
_entity.type
_entity.pdbx_description
1 polymer ?
#
loop_
_entity_poly.entity_id
_entity_poly.type
_entity_poly.pdbx_seq_one_letter_code
_entity_poly.pdbx_strand_id
1 'polypeptide(L)'
;MDFTTRFYWGSLGILIIYTANQLPMVIAGALAFGFFVSMAAPYLLTLAADVAPLGSANLASAVVLLGVNVATFIAPTFWNTLGKLVGATDPRSIISDGMVLMVLMAVMSILYAIKQKNSHATTPDVSEEI
;
A
#
# COMPACT_ATOMS: atom_id res chain seq x y z
N MET A 1 9.82 11.84 -1.96
CA MET A 1 8.90 11.01 -2.77
C MET A 1 7.67 10.74 -1.92
N ASP A 2 6.53 11.28 -2.35
CA ASP A 2 5.30 11.28 -1.58
C ASP A 2 4.69 9.88 -1.47
N PHE A 3 3.90 9.65 -0.42
CA PHE A 3 3.27 8.36 -0.15
C PHE A 3 2.45 7.87 -1.36
N THR A 4 1.70 8.75 -2.00
CA THR A 4 0.92 8.49 -3.22
C THR A 4 1.80 8.06 -4.40
N THR A 5 2.94 8.70 -4.60
CA THR A 5 3.86 8.37 -5.70
C THR A 5 4.35 6.93 -5.60
N ARG A 6 4.53 6.41 -4.38
CA ARG A 6 4.98 5.02 -4.14
C ARG A 6 3.96 3.99 -4.62
N PHE A 7 2.66 4.19 -4.35
CA PHE A 7 1.61 3.28 -4.82
C PHE A 7 1.41 3.35 -6.33
N TYR A 8 1.55 4.53 -6.93
CA TYR A 8 1.53 4.68 -8.39
C TYR A 8 2.64 3.87 -9.08
N TRP A 9 3.88 4.00 -8.61
CA TRP A 9 5.00 3.24 -9.15
C TRP A 9 4.91 1.73 -8.85
N GLY A 10 4.38 1.35 -7.68
CA GLY A 10 4.07 -0.04 -7.37
C GLY A 10 3.03 -0.63 -8.35
N SER A 11 1.99 0.13 -8.69
CA SER A 11 0.96 -0.29 -9.65
C SER A 11 1.54 -0.54 -11.05
N LEU A 12 2.53 0.26 -11.47
CA LEU A 12 3.26 0.02 -12.72
C LEU A 12 4.05 -1.30 -12.71
N GLY A 13 4.63 -1.68 -11.57
CA GLY A 13 5.30 -2.98 -11.40
C GLY A 13 4.34 -4.15 -11.59
N ILE A 14 3.11 -4.06 -11.06
CA ILE A 14 2.06 -5.08 -11.26
C ILE A 14 1.60 -5.14 -12.72
N LEU A 15 1.50 -4.00 -13.42
CA LEU A 15 1.19 -3.95 -14.85
C LEU A 15 2.20 -4.73 -15.72
N ILE A 16 3.49 -4.64 -15.38
CA ILE A 16 4.55 -5.40 -16.06
C ILE A 16 4.34 -6.90 -15.81
N ILE A 17 3.99 -7.31 -14.58
CA ILE A 17 3.72 -8.70 -14.24
C ILE A 17 2.48 -9.22 -15.00
N TYR A 18 1.42 -8.41 -15.09
CA TYR A 18 0.17 -8.78 -15.76
C TYR A 18 0.35 -9.02 -17.27
N THR A 19 1.19 -8.21 -17.92
CA THR A 19 1.47 -8.29 -19.35
C THR A 19 2.63 -9.25 -19.69
N ALA A 20 3.27 -9.83 -18.68
CA ALA A 20 4.42 -10.71 -18.87
C ALA A 20 4.03 -12.04 -19.52
N ASN A 21 4.69 -12.34 -20.64
CA ASN A 21 4.56 -13.62 -21.34
C ASN A 21 5.74 -14.58 -21.08
N GLN A 22 6.76 -14.13 -20.33
CA GLN A 22 7.97 -14.89 -20.05
C GLN A 22 8.42 -14.69 -18.60
N LEU A 23 9.00 -15.73 -17.99
CA LEU A 23 9.43 -15.75 -16.58
C LEU A 23 10.37 -14.58 -16.20
N PRO A 24 11.36 -14.18 -17.03
CA PRO A 24 12.25 -13.06 -16.68
C PRO A 24 11.52 -11.73 -16.53
N MET A 25 10.45 -11.52 -17.31
CA MET A 25 9.64 -10.30 -17.26
C MET A 25 8.78 -10.24 -15.99
N VAL A 26 8.29 -11.40 -15.53
CA VAL A 26 7.63 -11.51 -14.21
C VAL A 26 8.59 -11.16 -13.09
N ILE A 27 9.84 -11.66 -13.14
CA ILE A 27 10.86 -11.37 -12.13
C ILE A 27 11.19 -9.87 -12.11
N ALA A 28 11.40 -9.25 -13.27
CA ALA A 28 11.67 -7.81 -13.37
C ALA A 28 10.52 -6.97 -12.81
N GLY A 29 9.26 -7.31 -13.14
CA GLY A 29 8.08 -6.65 -12.60
C GLY A 29 7.94 -6.83 -11.08
N ALA A 30 8.23 -8.03 -10.56
CA ALA A 30 8.20 -8.33 -9.13
C ALA A 30 9.27 -7.55 -8.35
N LEU A 31 10.47 -7.38 -8.91
CA LEU A 31 11.53 -6.57 -8.31
C LEU A 31 11.14 -5.08 -8.29
N ALA A 32 10.59 -4.55 -9.38
CA ALA A 32 10.11 -3.18 -9.43
C ALA A 32 9.00 -2.95 -8.40
N PHE A 33 7.99 -3.83 -8.36
CA PHE A 33 6.92 -3.77 -7.38
C PHE A 33 7.46 -3.85 -5.93
N GLY A 34 8.30 -4.85 -5.65
CA GLY A 34 8.88 -5.08 -4.33
C GLY A 34 9.69 -3.89 -3.83
N PHE A 35 10.45 -3.21 -4.71
CA PHE A 35 11.20 -2.01 -4.35
C PHE A 35 10.28 -0.90 -3.84
N PHE A 36 9.24 -0.55 -4.60
CA PHE A 36 8.32 0.53 -4.22
C PHE A 36 7.45 0.18 -2.99
N VAL A 37 7.06 -1.09 -2.85
CA VAL A 37 6.34 -1.55 -1.66
C VAL A 37 7.24 -1.58 -0.42
N SER A 38 8.52 -1.92 -0.55
CA SER A 38 9.45 -1.93 0.58
C SER A 38 9.60 -0.54 1.23
N MET A 39 9.41 0.53 0.45
CA MET A 39 9.42 1.90 0.98
C MET A 39 8.21 2.23 1.87
N ALA A 40 7.17 1.39 1.89
CA ALA A 40 6.05 1.51 2.81
C ALA A 40 6.36 0.93 4.20
N ALA A 41 7.29 -0.02 4.30
CA ALA A 41 7.68 -0.63 5.57
C ALA A 41 8.18 0.37 6.62
N PRO A 42 9.16 1.27 6.33
CA PRO A 42 9.60 2.25 7.33
C PRO A 42 8.47 3.20 7.75
N TYR A 43 7.58 3.56 6.83
CA TYR A 43 6.43 4.42 7.15
C TYR A 43 5.45 3.76 8.13
N LEU A 44 5.15 2.46 7.93
CA LEU A 44 4.30 1.71 8.86
C LEU A 44 4.91 1.62 10.26
N LEU A 45 6.22 1.41 10.34
CA LEU A 45 6.92 1.32 11.63
C LEU A 45 6.97 2.68 12.34
N THR A 46 7.19 3.78 11.61
CA THR A 46 7.14 5.13 12.19
C THR A 46 5.74 5.45 12.72
N LEU A 47 4.68 5.17 11.95
CA LEU A 47 3.30 5.37 12.42
C LEU A 47 2.97 4.52 13.64
N ALA A 48 3.44 3.28 13.66
CA ALA A 48 3.25 2.39 14.80
C ALA A 48 3.94 2.93 16.06
N ALA A 49 5.14 3.50 15.91
CA ALA A 49 5.88 4.12 17.00
C ALA A 49 5.21 5.41 17.50
N ASP A 50 4.64 6.22 16.60
CA ASP A 50 3.97 7.48 16.95
C ASP A 50 2.65 7.26 17.71
N VAL A 51 1.94 6.16 17.40
CA VAL A 51 0.68 5.80 18.07
C VAL A 51 0.93 4.97 19.35
N ALA A 52 2.12 4.39 19.51
CA ALA A 52 2.43 3.51 20.63
C ALA A 52 2.50 4.27 21.97
N PRO A 53 2.06 3.65 23.07
CA PRO A 53 2.29 4.17 24.43
C PRO A 53 3.78 4.41 24.71
N LEU A 54 4.09 5.44 25.52
CA LEU A 54 5.46 5.78 25.94
C LEU A 54 6.23 4.53 26.41
N GLY A 55 7.42 4.31 25.82
CA GLY A 55 8.29 3.18 26.15
C GLY A 55 7.96 1.84 25.46
N SER A 56 6.91 1.77 24.63
CA SER A 56 6.48 0.52 23.96
C SER A 56 6.67 0.49 22.44
N ALA A 57 7.33 1.49 21.86
CA ALA A 57 7.52 1.63 20.40
C ALA A 57 8.14 0.38 19.71
N ASN A 58 9.11 -0.27 20.36
CA ASN A 58 9.71 -1.50 19.84
C ASN A 58 8.73 -2.67 19.82
N LEU A 59 7.89 -2.80 20.86
CA LEU A 59 6.86 -3.85 20.92
C LEU A 59 5.79 -3.61 19.85
N ALA A 60 5.32 -2.36 19.70
CA ALA A 60 4.36 -2.00 18.67
C ALA A 60 4.87 -2.31 17.26
N SER A 61 6.12 -1.92 16.97
CA SER A 61 6.79 -2.23 15.71
C SER A 61 6.91 -3.74 15.45
N ALA A 62 7.25 -4.53 16.48
CA ALA A 62 7.34 -5.98 16.37
C ALA A 62 5.97 -6.63 16.08
N VAL A 63 4.90 -6.17 16.76
CA VAL A 63 3.54 -6.66 16.51
C VAL A 63 3.09 -6.32 15.09
N VAL A 64 3.42 -5.13 14.58
CA VAL A 64 3.12 -4.73 13.21
C VAL A 64 3.84 -5.63 12.20
N LEU A 65 5.13 -5.89 12.39
CA LEU A 65 5.89 -6.82 11.52
C LEU A 65 5.32 -8.23 11.55
N LEU A 66 4.91 -8.71 12.72
CA LEU A 66 4.28 -10.01 12.87
C LEU A 66 2.94 -10.07 12.12
N GLY A 67 2.11 -9.03 12.28
CA GLY A 67 0.85 -8.88 11.55
C GLY A 67 1.04 -8.86 10.03
N VAL A 68 2.05 -8.15 9.52
CA VAL A 68 2.40 -8.14 8.09
C VAL A 68 2.72 -9.56 7.61
N ASN A 69 3.62 -10.28 8.28
CA ASN A 69 3.99 -11.64 7.86
C ASN A 69 2.80 -12.62 7.88
N VAL A 70 1.94 -12.53 8.90
CA VAL A 70 0.71 -13.34 8.98
C VAL A 70 -0.24 -13.00 7.84
N ALA A 71 -0.44 -11.72 7.53
CA ALA A 71 -1.26 -11.29 6.41
C ALA A 71 -0.71 -11.81 5.07
N THR A 72 0.60 -11.74 4.84
CA THR A 72 1.24 -12.26 3.63
C THR A 72 1.07 -13.76 3.49
N PHE A 73 1.09 -14.51 4.61
CA PHE A 73 0.85 -15.94 4.62
C PHE A 73 -0.60 -16.31 4.27
N ILE A 74 -1.58 -15.53 4.77
CA ILE A 74 -3.01 -15.78 4.53
C ILE A 74 -3.44 -15.33 3.13
N ALA A 75 -2.78 -14.33 2.55
CA ALA A 75 -3.16 -13.68 1.30
C ALA A 75 -3.44 -14.66 0.14
N PRO A 76 -2.60 -15.67 -0.19
CA PRO A 76 -2.86 -16.57 -1.31
C PRO A 76 -4.17 -17.35 -1.15
N THR A 77 -4.46 -17.83 0.06
CA THR A 77 -5.68 -18.57 0.37
C THR A 77 -6.91 -17.67 0.31
N PHE A 78 -6.80 -16.45 0.84
CA PHE A 78 -7.86 -15.44 0.76
C PHE A 78 -8.20 -15.11 -0.69
N TRP A 79 -7.19 -14.79 -1.50
CA TRP A 79 -7.36 -14.42 -2.90
C TRP A 79 -7.88 -15.57 -3.77
N ASN A 80 -7.39 -16.79 -3.56
CA ASN A 80 -7.90 -17.96 -4.26
C ASN A 80 -9.38 -18.25 -3.90
N THR A 81 -9.76 -18.03 -2.64
CA THR A 81 -11.15 -18.19 -2.20
C THR A 81 -12.05 -17.11 -2.79
N LEU A 82 -11.58 -15.86 -2.79
CA LEU A 82 -12.32 -14.73 -3.35
C LEU A 82 -12.51 -14.91 -4.86
N GLY A 83 -11.47 -15.28 -5.60
CA GLY A 83 -11.55 -15.59 -7.04
C GLY A 83 -12.59 -16.66 -7.36
N LYS A 84 -12.68 -17.73 -6.55
CA LYS A 84 -13.72 -18.76 -6.69
C LYS A 84 -15.14 -18.21 -6.48
N LEU A 85 -15.34 -17.26 -5.57
CA LEU A 85 -16.65 -16.64 -5.31
C LEU A 85 -17.10 -15.72 -6.46
N VAL A 86 -16.17 -15.05 -7.14
CA VAL A 86 -16.47 -14.19 -8.30
C VAL A 86 -16.45 -14.93 -9.64
N GLY A 87 -16.23 -16.25 -9.63
CA GLY A 87 -16.15 -17.09 -10.84
C GLY A 87 -14.84 -16.95 -11.62
N ALA A 88 -13.83 -16.31 -11.03
CA ALA A 88 -12.52 -16.05 -11.62
C ALA A 88 -11.48 -17.02 -11.02
N THR A 89 -11.34 -18.22 -11.62
CA THR A 89 -10.37 -19.23 -11.17
C THR A 89 -9.02 -19.13 -11.88
N ASP A 90 -8.89 -18.21 -12.83
CA ASP A 90 -7.66 -18.02 -13.59
C ASP A 90 -6.61 -17.29 -12.72
N PRO A 91 -5.37 -17.79 -12.57
CA PRO A 91 -4.34 -17.14 -11.74
C PRO A 91 -4.07 -15.67 -12.13
N ARG A 92 -4.34 -15.31 -13.39
CA ARG A 92 -4.25 -13.93 -13.89
C ARG A 92 -5.30 -13.00 -13.28
N SER A 93 -6.45 -13.53 -12.86
CA SER A 93 -7.51 -12.73 -12.22
C SER A 93 -7.11 -12.22 -10.83
N ILE A 94 -6.35 -13.01 -10.08
CA ILE A 94 -5.82 -12.61 -8.77
C ILE A 94 -4.85 -11.42 -8.93
N ILE A 95 -4.06 -11.40 -10.01
CA ILE A 95 -3.15 -10.29 -10.33
C ILE A 95 -3.95 -9.03 -10.70
N SER A 96 -5.05 -9.18 -11.47
CA SER A 96 -5.92 -8.03 -11.79
C SER A 96 -6.64 -7.48 -10.56
N ASP A 97 -7.08 -8.33 -9.63
CA ASP A 97 -7.71 -7.88 -8.38
C ASP A 97 -6.73 -7.11 -7.49
N GLY A 98 -5.48 -7.58 -7.40
CA GLY A 98 -4.40 -6.86 -6.73
C GLY A 98 -4.10 -5.50 -7.37
N MET A 99 -4.17 -5.41 -8.71
CA MET A 99 -4.02 -4.16 -9.44
C MET A 99 -5.17 -3.18 -9.14
N VAL A 100 -6.42 -3.67 -9.12
CA VAL A 100 -7.60 -2.85 -8.79
C VAL A 100 -7.49 -2.28 -7.37
N LEU A 101 -7.11 -3.09 -6.38
CA LEU A 101 -6.92 -2.62 -5.02
C LEU A 101 -5.79 -1.57 -4.89
N MET A 102 -4.68 -1.77 -5.60
CA MET A 102 -3.57 -0.81 -5.62
C MET A 102 -3.98 0.53 -6.22
N VAL A 103 -4.75 0.51 -7.31
CA VAL A 103 -5.31 1.72 -7.92
C VAL A 103 -6.31 2.40 -6.97
N LEU A 104 -7.18 1.64 -6.31
CA LEU A 104 -8.11 2.18 -5.32
C LEU A 104 -7.38 2.83 -4.13
N MET A 105 -6.32 2.21 -3.64
CA MET A 105 -5.47 2.82 -2.59
C MET A 105 -4.79 4.10 -3.08
N ALA A 106 -4.27 4.12 -4.30
CA ALA A 106 -3.69 5.32 -4.89
C ALA A 106 -4.72 6.46 -4.98
N VAL A 107 -5.94 6.16 -5.45
CA VAL A 107 -7.04 7.14 -5.52
C VAL A 107 -7.44 7.64 -4.12
N MET A 108 -7.63 6.74 -3.14
CA MET A 108 -7.95 7.15 -1.77
C MET A 108 -6.85 8.02 -1.16
N SER A 109 -5.58 7.72 -1.43
CA SER A 109 -4.46 8.55 -0.97
C SER A 109 -4.48 9.96 -1.56
N ILE A 110 -4.83 10.09 -2.85
CA ILE A 110 -4.99 11.40 -3.50
C ILE A 110 -6.15 12.18 -2.87
N LEU A 111 -7.31 11.53 -2.68
CA LEU A 111 -8.48 12.16 -2.07
C LEU A 111 -8.17 12.66 -0.66
N TYR A 112 -7.43 11.86 0.12
CA TYR A 112 -7.00 12.25 1.46
C TYR A 112 -6.04 13.44 1.42
N ALA A 113 -5.05 13.45 0.51
CA ALA A 113 -4.11 14.56 0.34
C ALA A 113 -4.81 15.87 -0.08
N ILE A 114 -5.81 15.80 -0.98
CA ILE A 114 -6.62 16.95 -1.37
C ILE A 114 -7.42 17.47 -0.17
N LYS A 115 -8.06 16.58 0.60
CA LYS A 115 -8.83 16.96 1.79
C LYS A 115 -7.95 17.62 2.85
N GLN A 116 -6.74 17.12 3.08
CA GLN A 116 -5.79 17.69 4.04
C GLN A 116 -5.32 19.08 3.62
N LYS A 117 -5.01 19.27 2.32
CA LYS A 117 -4.62 20.57 1.76
C LYS A 117 -5.74 21.62 1.88
N ASN A 118 -6.99 21.21 1.68
CA ASN A 118 -8.14 22.10 1.83
C ASN A 118 -8.42 22.45 3.30
N SER A 119 -8.11 21.56 4.24
CA SER A 119 -8.29 21.81 5.68
C SER A 119 -7.31 22.83 6.25
N HIS A 120 -6.09 22.92 5.71
CA HIS A 120 -5.09 23.92 6.13
C HIS A 120 -5.33 25.32 5.53
N ALA A 121 -6.10 25.42 4.44
CA ALA A 121 -6.43 26.70 3.79
C ALA A 121 -7.53 27.49 4.53
N THR A 122 -8.20 26.89 5.51
CA THR A 122 -9.33 27.49 6.25
C THR A 122 -9.00 27.97 7.67
N THR A 123 -7.73 27.95 8.10
CA THR A 123 -7.33 28.68 9.31
C THR A 123 -7.06 30.12 8.91
N PRO A 124 -7.92 31.10 9.26
CA PRO A 124 -7.57 32.50 9.12
C PRO A 124 -6.39 32.75 10.04
N ASP A 125 -5.39 33.45 9.52
CA ASP A 125 -4.27 33.98 10.28
C ASP A 125 -4.82 34.95 11.35
N VAL A 126 -5.01 34.46 12.57
CA VAL A 126 -5.26 35.30 13.75
C VAL A 126 -3.90 35.52 14.41
N SER A 127 -3.03 36.27 13.75
CA SER A 127 -1.79 36.78 14.37
C SER A 127 -1.48 38.25 14.05
N GLU A 128 -2.45 39.02 13.59
CA GLU A 128 -2.41 40.50 13.65
C GLU A 128 -3.56 41.01 14.53
N GLU A 129 -3.23 41.86 15.52
CA GLU A 129 -4.02 42.30 16.70
C GLU A 129 -4.20 41.20 17.76
N ILE A 130 -3.57 41.23 18.94
CA ILE A 130 -3.30 42.34 19.90
C ILE A 130 -2.03 42.02 20.69
#